data_AF-A0A9P5TMZ9-F1
#
_entry.id   AF-A0A9P5TMZ9-F1
#
_cell.length_a   1.000
_cell.length_b   1.000
_cell.length_c   1.000
_cell.angle_alpha   90.00
_cell.angle_beta   90.00
_cell.angle_gamma   90.00
#
_symmetry.space_group_name_H-M   'P 1'
#
loop_
_entity.id
_entity.type
_entity.pdbx_description
1 polymer ?
#
loop_
_entity_poly.entity_id
_entity_poly.type
_entity_poly.pdbx_seq_one_letter_code
_entity_poly.pdbx_strand_id
1 'polypeptide(L)'
;MTMQNIGYMPSDDALRQLDVYWPEQSSRSTPGPLICFVHGGAWRSSVTPSLTPAQALIDSVKGIILSEGIYDIDTLLASFPSYRDWFIQPTFGPSESYAKFSVLGYPLRSPSNIYWLLLHSKGDTLVDLPQTEAMHNYLLHIYPERVSINTDDLTDEHNAILRTDIYVKIVSNFIAKFIL
;
A
#
# COMPACT_ATOMS: atom_id res chain seq x y z
N MET A 1 19.11 -13.72 -7.73
CA MET A 1 17.87 -12.92 -7.89
C MET A 1 18.28 -11.70 -8.66
N THR A 2 17.65 -11.43 -9.80
CA THR A 2 18.01 -10.28 -10.64
C THR A 2 17.17 -9.08 -10.21
N MET A 3 17.80 -7.90 -10.16
CA MET A 3 17.14 -6.62 -9.91
C MET A 3 17.42 -5.68 -11.08
N GLN A 4 16.38 -4.96 -11.51
CA GLN A 4 16.51 -3.85 -12.43
C GLN A 4 15.71 -2.66 -11.92
N ASN A 5 16.31 -1.48 -12.00
CA ASN A 5 15.64 -0.23 -11.75
C ASN A 5 14.97 0.28 -13.03
N ILE A 6 13.68 0.60 -12.97
CA ILE A 6 12.87 1.05 -14.10
C ILE A 6 12.23 2.40 -13.77
N GLY A 7 12.63 3.46 -14.49
CA GLY A 7 11.96 4.76 -14.42
C GLY A 7 10.56 4.70 -15.03
N TYR A 8 9.55 5.23 -14.32
CA TYR A 8 8.16 5.29 -14.82
C TYR A 8 7.73 6.70 -15.25
N MET A 9 8.68 7.62 -15.29
CA MET A 9 8.57 8.95 -15.89
C MET A 9 9.84 9.21 -16.73
N PRO A 10 9.77 10.05 -17.78
CA PRO A 10 10.96 10.56 -18.46
C PRO A 10 11.71 11.56 -17.56
N SER A 11 12.30 11.07 -16.48
CA SER A 11 13.16 11.83 -15.57
C SER A 11 14.14 10.89 -14.88
N ASP A 12 15.37 11.33 -14.68
CA ASP A 12 16.38 10.63 -13.88
C ASP A 12 16.16 10.79 -12.35
N ASP A 13 14.94 11.17 -11.95
CA ASP A 13 14.55 11.29 -10.55
C ASP A 13 14.50 9.90 -9.90
N ALA A 14 15.42 9.66 -8.95
CA ALA A 14 15.54 8.41 -8.22
C ALA A 14 14.26 8.04 -7.44
N LEU A 15 13.39 9.02 -7.14
CA LEU A 15 12.10 8.79 -6.47
C LEU A 15 10.99 8.37 -7.44
N ARG A 16 11.25 8.36 -8.75
CA ARG A 16 10.30 8.01 -9.82
C ARG A 16 10.71 6.74 -10.56
N GLN A 17 11.19 5.77 -9.81
CA GLN A 17 11.69 4.49 -10.28
C GLN A 17 11.04 3.33 -9.52
N LEU A 18 11.01 2.17 -10.16
CA LEU A 18 10.61 0.89 -9.57
C LEU A 18 11.81 -0.04 -9.56
N ASP A 19 12.11 -0.64 -8.40
CA ASP A 19 13.03 -1.78 -8.34
C ASP A 19 12.23 -3.06 -8.63
N VAL A 20 12.48 -3.65 -9.79
CA VAL A 20 11.82 -4.87 -10.23
C VAL A 20 12.76 -6.05 -9.99
N TYR A 21 12.25 -7.04 -9.25
CA TYR A 21 12.99 -8.25 -8.91
C TYR A 21 12.37 -9.48 -9.58
N TRP A 22 13.21 -10.38 -10.11
CA TRP A 22 12.76 -11.67 -10.66
C TRP A 22 13.77 -12.80 -10.42
N PRO A 23 13.31 -14.07 -10.41
CA PRO A 23 14.21 -15.21 -10.30
C PRO A 23 15.06 -15.37 -11.56
N GLU A 24 16.35 -15.70 -11.39
CA GLU A 24 17.32 -15.89 -12.48
C GLU A 24 16.94 -17.04 -13.44
N GLN A 25 16.05 -17.94 -13.03
CA GLN A 25 15.50 -18.99 -13.87
C GLN A 25 14.02 -18.71 -14.16
N SER A 26 13.75 -18.16 -15.33
CA SER A 26 12.39 -18.16 -15.88
C SER A 26 12.42 -18.45 -17.38
N SER A 27 12.70 -19.71 -17.73
CA SER A 27 12.26 -20.29 -19.01
C SER A 27 10.74 -20.49 -19.03
N ARG A 28 9.97 -19.50 -18.58
CA ARG A 28 8.52 -19.56 -18.54
C ARG A 28 7.98 -19.06 -19.88
N SER A 29 7.05 -19.81 -20.46
CA SER A 29 6.29 -19.40 -21.64
C SER A 29 5.25 -18.32 -21.33
N THR A 30 4.99 -18.04 -20.05
CA THR A 30 4.03 -17.05 -19.57
C THR A 30 4.66 -16.10 -18.52
N PRO A 31 4.27 -14.81 -18.49
CA PRO A 31 4.68 -13.89 -17.43
C PRO A 31 4.25 -14.40 -16.05
N GLY A 32 5.16 -14.33 -15.06
CA GLY A 32 4.83 -14.62 -13.67
C GLY A 32 3.89 -13.58 -13.04
N PRO A 33 3.31 -13.87 -11.87
CA PRO A 33 2.48 -12.90 -11.14
C PRO A 33 3.31 -11.67 -10.74
N LEU A 34 2.76 -10.47 -10.89
CA LEU A 34 3.37 -9.24 -10.40
C LEU A 34 2.88 -8.96 -8.97
N ILE A 35 3.84 -8.72 -8.07
CA ILE A 35 3.60 -8.29 -6.70
C ILE A 35 4.18 -6.88 -6.58
N CYS A 36 3.37 -5.93 -6.16
CA CYS A 36 3.79 -4.54 -5.98
C CYS A 36 3.89 -4.25 -4.48
N PHE A 37 5.05 -3.78 -4.03
CA PHE A 37 5.24 -3.25 -2.69
C PHE A 37 5.27 -1.73 -2.78
N VAL A 38 4.31 -1.08 -2.14
CA VAL A 38 4.27 0.39 -2.03
C VAL A 38 4.48 0.73 -0.56
N HIS A 39 5.66 1.28 -0.24
CA HIS A 39 5.94 1.72 1.12
C HIS A 39 5.20 3.02 1.43
N GLY A 40 4.93 3.28 2.72
CA GLY A 40 4.30 4.52 3.21
C GLY A 40 5.19 5.77 3.06
N GLY A 41 4.84 6.84 3.77
CA GLY A 41 5.63 8.10 3.77
C GLY A 41 4.88 9.33 3.24
N ALA A 42 3.55 9.35 3.36
CA ALA A 42 2.68 10.46 2.94
C ALA A 42 2.93 10.93 1.51
N TRP A 43 2.55 10.06 0.57
CA TRP A 43 2.68 10.24 -0.87
C TRP A 43 2.17 11.61 -1.35
N ARG A 44 3.11 12.49 -1.75
CA ARG A 44 2.81 13.77 -2.40
C ARG A 44 3.00 13.62 -3.91
N SER A 45 1.96 13.93 -4.68
CA SER A 45 2.13 14.22 -6.11
C SER A 45 1.53 15.59 -6.41
N SER A 46 2.36 16.56 -6.84
CA SER A 46 1.90 17.91 -7.23
C SER A 46 1.01 17.92 -8.47
N VAL A 47 1.06 16.81 -9.21
CA VAL A 47 0.15 16.43 -10.28
C VAL A 47 -0.39 15.09 -9.83
N THR A 48 -1.70 14.88 -9.77
CA THR A 48 -2.25 13.52 -9.83
C THR A 48 -2.26 13.19 -11.31
N PRO A 49 -1.18 12.65 -11.93
CA PRO A 49 -1.36 12.13 -13.27
C PRO A 49 -2.45 11.09 -13.13
N SER A 50 -3.49 11.18 -13.94
CA SER A 50 -4.29 10.00 -14.23
C SER A 50 -3.38 9.06 -15.01
N LEU A 51 -2.43 8.44 -14.32
CA LEU A 51 -1.81 7.22 -14.79
C LEU A 51 -2.98 6.26 -14.82
N THR A 52 -3.42 5.99 -16.05
CA THR A 52 -4.33 4.91 -16.37
C THR A 52 -3.43 3.81 -16.89
N PRO A 53 -2.90 2.92 -16.02
CA PRO A 53 -2.10 1.80 -16.47
C PRO A 53 -2.89 1.02 -17.52
N ALA A 54 -2.19 0.44 -18.50
CA ALA A 54 -2.83 -0.45 -19.45
C ALA A 54 -3.54 -1.58 -18.69
N GLN A 55 -4.70 -2.02 -19.19
CA GLN A 55 -5.49 -3.08 -18.53
C GLN A 55 -4.66 -4.34 -18.28
N ALA A 56 -3.78 -4.71 -19.22
CA ALA A 56 -2.87 -5.85 -19.06
C ALA A 56 -1.96 -5.74 -17.81
N LEU A 57 -1.54 -4.53 -17.44
CA LEU A 57 -0.76 -4.30 -16.22
C LEU A 57 -1.66 -4.46 -14.98
N ILE A 58 -2.88 -3.90 -15.01
CA ILE A 58 -3.87 -4.08 -13.92
C ILE A 58 -4.17 -5.58 -13.72
N ASP A 59 -4.40 -6.31 -14.80
CA ASP A 59 -4.70 -7.75 -14.77
C ASP A 59 -3.52 -8.60 -14.28
N SER A 60 -2.29 -8.08 -14.40
CA SER A 60 -1.07 -8.76 -13.91
C SER A 60 -0.88 -8.64 -12.40
N VAL A 61 -1.49 -7.63 -11.76
CA VAL A 61 -1.46 -7.44 -10.30
C VAL A 61 -2.39 -8.46 -9.66
N LYS A 62 -1.83 -9.42 -8.93
CA LYS A 62 -2.62 -10.47 -8.25
C LYS A 62 -2.97 -10.13 -6.81
N GLY A 63 -2.13 -9.34 -6.15
CA GLY A 63 -2.38 -8.91 -4.79
C GLY A 63 -1.71 -7.59 -4.43
N ILE A 64 -2.31 -6.89 -3.47
CA ILE A 64 -1.81 -5.67 -2.85
C ILE A 64 -1.74 -5.92 -1.35
N ILE A 65 -0.61 -5.55 -0.75
CA ILE A 65 -0.38 -5.61 0.69
C ILE A 65 -0.19 -4.17 1.18
N LEU A 66 -0.99 -3.76 2.17
CA LEU A 66 -0.95 -2.44 2.79
C LEU A 66 -0.52 -2.64 4.24
N SER A 67 0.54 -1.97 4.69
CA SER A 67 1.06 -2.09 6.05
C SER A 67 1.13 -0.72 6.71
N GLU A 68 0.57 -0.59 7.92
CA GLU A 68 0.64 0.62 8.76
C GLU A 68 0.22 1.92 8.03
N GLY A 69 -0.87 1.86 7.24
CA GLY A 69 -1.26 2.92 6.33
C GLY A 69 -2.03 4.08 6.98
N ILE A 70 -1.85 5.30 6.46
CA ILE A 70 -2.74 6.44 6.70
C ILE A 70 -3.75 6.50 5.55
N TYR A 71 -5.04 6.38 5.85
CA TYR A 71 -6.12 6.34 4.86
C TYR A 71 -7.06 7.55 4.95
N ASP A 72 -7.16 8.16 6.13
CA ASP A 72 -7.95 9.36 6.38
C ASP A 72 -7.20 10.32 7.31
N ILE A 73 -6.75 11.46 6.75
CA ILE A 73 -5.93 12.43 7.48
C ILE A 73 -6.73 13.14 8.58
N ASP A 74 -8.02 13.38 8.39
CA ASP A 74 -8.83 14.08 9.41
C ASP A 74 -9.01 13.18 10.64
N THR A 75 -9.24 11.89 10.43
CA THR A 75 -9.29 10.88 11.49
C THR A 75 -7.93 10.71 12.17
N LEU A 76 -6.82 10.73 11.40
CA LEU A 76 -5.48 10.70 11.96
C LEU A 76 -5.24 11.89 12.90
N LEU A 77 -5.63 13.10 12.48
CA LEU A 77 -5.46 14.31 13.28
C LEU A 77 -6.36 14.36 14.51
N ALA A 78 -7.46 13.60 14.54
CA ALA A 78 -8.26 13.44 15.75
C ALA A 78 -7.50 12.63 16.82
N SER A 79 -6.78 11.57 16.42
CA SER A 79 -5.95 10.75 17.32
C SER A 79 -4.59 11.37 17.63
N PHE A 80 -3.97 12.05 16.65
CA PHE A 80 -2.64 12.65 16.75
C PHE A 80 -2.64 14.14 16.37
N PRO A 81 -3.23 15.05 17.20
CA PRO A 81 -3.36 16.46 16.83
C PRO A 81 -2.04 17.16 16.51
N SER A 82 -0.95 16.76 17.18
CA SER A 82 0.39 17.33 16.95
C SER A 82 0.93 17.08 15.55
N TYR A 83 0.46 16.04 14.85
CA TYR A 83 0.86 15.75 13.47
C TYR A 83 0.48 16.89 12.52
N ARG A 84 -0.52 17.71 12.88
CA ARG A 84 -0.92 18.86 12.07
C ARG A 84 0.26 19.77 11.75
N ASP A 85 1.07 20.11 12.75
CA ASP A 85 2.06 21.18 12.61
C ASP A 85 3.38 20.68 12.00
N TRP A 86 3.87 19.52 12.44
CA TRP A 86 5.18 19.03 12.00
C TRP A 86 5.11 18.14 10.75
N PHE A 87 3.94 17.57 10.44
CA PHE A 87 3.79 16.61 9.34
C PHE A 87 2.77 17.04 8.30
N ILE A 88 1.50 17.19 8.69
CA ILE A 88 0.40 17.30 7.73
C ILE A 88 0.39 18.67 7.02
N GLN A 89 0.44 19.80 7.74
CA GLN A 89 0.45 21.12 7.08
C GLN A 89 1.70 21.32 6.18
N PRO A 90 2.93 20.97 6.62
CA PRO A 90 4.10 21.05 5.74
C PRO A 90 4.00 20.17 4.48
N THR A 91 3.27 19.05 4.58
CA THR A 91 3.15 18.06 3.49
C THR A 91 2.00 18.38 2.53
N PHE A 92 0.82 18.73 3.06
CA PHE A 92 -0.42 18.85 2.28
C PHE A 92 -0.92 20.30 2.14
N GLY A 93 -0.25 21.25 2.78
CA GLY A 93 -0.66 22.64 2.90
C GLY A 93 -1.67 22.86 4.03
N PRO A 94 -1.82 24.09 4.53
CA PRO A 94 -2.79 24.39 5.57
C PRO A 94 -4.23 24.18 5.05
N SER A 95 -5.02 23.45 5.83
CA SER A 95 -6.44 23.22 5.56
C SER A 95 -7.20 22.94 6.85
N GLU A 96 -8.48 23.32 6.90
CA GLU A 96 -9.37 22.94 8.02
C GLU A 96 -9.65 21.44 8.00
N SER A 97 -9.88 20.89 6.80
CA SER A 97 -10.09 19.46 6.54
C SER A 97 -9.21 18.97 5.39
N TYR A 98 -8.78 17.71 5.49
CA TYR A 98 -7.99 17.00 4.51
C TYR A 98 -8.77 15.90 3.79
N ALA A 99 -10.12 15.93 3.84
CA ALA A 99 -11.00 14.94 3.22
C ALA A 99 -10.71 14.67 1.73
N LYS A 100 -10.21 15.66 0.98
CA LYS A 100 -9.80 15.47 -0.43
C LYS A 100 -8.65 14.47 -0.63
N PHE A 101 -7.90 14.18 0.43
CA PHE A 101 -6.82 13.20 0.46
C PHE A 101 -7.23 11.86 1.09
N SER A 102 -8.48 11.75 1.57
CA SER A 102 -8.99 10.49 2.13
C SER A 102 -9.18 9.46 1.02
N VAL A 103 -8.54 8.31 1.14
CA VAL A 103 -8.66 7.25 0.12
C VAL A 103 -9.97 6.47 0.23
N LEU A 104 -10.69 6.64 1.35
CA LEU A 104 -11.96 5.95 1.66
C LEU A 104 -13.14 6.39 0.75
N GLY A 105 -12.94 7.39 -0.10
CA GLY A 105 -13.92 7.85 -1.08
C GLY A 105 -13.66 7.38 -2.52
N TYR A 106 -12.55 6.70 -2.80
CA TYR A 106 -12.15 6.38 -4.18
C TYR A 106 -12.68 5.02 -4.64
N PRO A 107 -13.42 4.97 -5.76
CA PRO A 107 -13.92 3.70 -6.29
C PRO A 107 -12.76 2.80 -6.73
N LEU A 108 -12.99 1.49 -6.69
CA LEU A 108 -12.10 0.54 -7.32
C LEU A 108 -12.10 0.73 -8.83
N ARG A 109 -10.91 0.59 -9.44
CA ARG A 109 -10.80 0.52 -10.90
C ARG A 109 -11.42 -0.81 -11.37
N SER A 110 -12.46 -0.71 -12.19
CA SER A 110 -13.22 -1.87 -12.69
C SER A 110 -12.54 -2.53 -13.91
N PRO A 111 -12.69 -3.85 -14.08
CA PRO A 111 -12.66 -4.90 -13.07
C PRO A 111 -11.19 -5.26 -12.74
N SER A 112 -10.90 -5.54 -11.46
CA SER A 112 -9.61 -6.08 -11.04
C SER A 112 -9.84 -7.37 -10.26
N ASN A 113 -8.96 -8.36 -10.44
CA ASN A 113 -8.98 -9.63 -9.69
C ASN A 113 -8.00 -9.60 -8.51
N ILE A 114 -7.78 -8.41 -7.96
CA ILE A 114 -6.75 -8.14 -6.96
C ILE A 114 -7.21 -8.64 -5.60
N TYR A 115 -6.36 -9.41 -4.93
CA TYR A 115 -6.51 -9.70 -3.51
C TYR A 115 -5.87 -8.60 -2.66
N TRP A 116 -6.51 -8.26 -1.55
CA TRP A 116 -6.05 -7.22 -0.63
C TRP A 116 -5.69 -7.83 0.72
N LEU A 117 -4.53 -7.46 1.24
CA LEU A 117 -4.12 -7.76 2.61
C LEU A 117 -3.79 -6.46 3.32
N LEU A 118 -4.49 -6.18 4.39
CA LEU A 118 -4.20 -5.07 5.29
C LEU A 118 -3.49 -5.60 6.54
N LEU A 119 -2.41 -4.94 6.92
CA LEU A 119 -1.60 -5.26 8.09
C LEU A 119 -1.53 -4.03 8.98
N HIS A 120 -1.73 -4.22 10.28
CA HIS A 120 -1.49 -3.20 11.30
C HIS A 120 -0.85 -3.82 12.54
N SER A 121 0.15 -3.17 13.12
CA SER A 121 0.80 -3.62 14.34
C SER A 121 0.12 -3.05 15.57
N LYS A 122 -0.08 -3.88 16.60
CA LYS A 122 -0.51 -3.40 17.93
C LYS A 122 0.54 -2.53 18.62
N GLY A 123 1.79 -2.60 18.17
CA GLY A 123 2.89 -1.79 18.66
C GLY A 123 3.10 -0.49 17.89
N ASP A 124 2.28 -0.17 16.89
CA ASP A 124 2.46 1.08 16.13
C ASP A 124 2.08 2.31 16.98
N THR A 125 3.04 3.19 17.19
CA THR A 125 2.86 4.48 17.89
C THR A 125 2.75 5.68 16.94
N LEU A 126 2.94 5.47 15.63
CA LEU A 126 2.89 6.51 14.61
C LEU A 126 1.53 6.57 13.89
N VAL A 127 0.85 5.45 13.76
CA VAL A 127 -0.48 5.36 13.15
C VAL A 127 -1.34 4.39 13.96
N ASP A 128 -2.59 4.76 14.23
CA ASP A 128 -3.47 3.95 15.04
C ASP A 128 -4.30 2.97 14.20
N LEU A 129 -4.67 1.86 14.84
CA LEU A 129 -5.47 0.78 14.27
C LEU A 129 -6.75 1.24 13.53
N PRO A 130 -7.50 2.27 13.99
CA PRO A 130 -8.68 2.78 13.30
C PRO A 130 -8.46 3.14 11.82
N GLN A 131 -7.24 3.55 11.44
CA GLN A 131 -6.90 3.81 10.04
C GLN A 131 -7.08 2.53 9.19
N THR A 132 -6.43 1.44 9.60
CA THR A 132 -6.49 0.17 8.88
C THR A 132 -7.87 -0.47 8.94
N GLU A 133 -8.58 -0.36 10.06
CA GLU A 133 -9.96 -0.85 10.17
C GLU A 133 -10.91 -0.11 9.23
N ALA A 134 -10.79 1.22 9.11
CA ALA A 134 -11.61 2.02 8.20
C ALA A 134 -11.40 1.60 6.74
N MET A 135 -10.15 1.40 6.31
CA MET A 135 -9.84 0.94 4.95
C MET A 135 -10.33 -0.49 4.70
N HIS A 136 -10.19 -1.38 5.68
CA HIS A 136 -10.69 -2.75 5.58
C HIS A 136 -12.22 -2.77 5.44
N ASN A 137 -12.94 -2.00 6.26
CA ASN A 137 -14.40 -1.89 6.18
C ASN A 137 -14.85 -1.31 4.83
N TYR A 138 -14.15 -0.30 4.31
CA TYR A 138 -14.42 0.26 2.99
C TYR A 138 -14.23 -0.78 1.87
N LEU A 139 -13.09 -1.46 1.86
CA LEU A 139 -12.79 -2.49 0.85
C LEU A 139 -13.75 -3.67 0.94
N LEU A 140 -14.12 -4.12 2.14
CA LEU A 140 -15.13 -5.16 2.32
C LEU A 140 -16.50 -4.75 1.77
N HIS A 141 -16.88 -3.48 1.93
CA HIS A 141 -18.15 -2.98 1.42
C HIS A 141 -18.22 -3.02 -0.12
N ILE A 142 -17.13 -2.66 -0.79
CA ILE A 142 -17.10 -2.55 -2.26
C ILE A 142 -16.58 -3.82 -2.96
N TYR A 143 -15.88 -4.71 -2.24
CA TYR A 143 -15.20 -5.87 -2.81
C TYR A 143 -14.95 -7.01 -1.79
N PRO A 144 -16.01 -7.63 -1.24
CA PRO A 144 -15.92 -8.49 -0.06
C PRO A 144 -15.10 -9.78 -0.23
N GLU A 145 -15.06 -10.35 -1.43
CA GLU A 145 -14.56 -11.73 -1.63
C GLU A 145 -13.03 -11.88 -1.55
N ARG A 146 -12.28 -10.78 -1.60
CA ARG A 146 -10.82 -10.83 -1.79
C ARG A 146 -10.05 -9.95 -0.82
N VAL A 147 -10.66 -9.55 0.29
CA VAL A 147 -10.07 -8.64 1.27
C VAL A 147 -9.80 -9.41 2.55
N SER A 148 -8.61 -9.22 3.09
CA SER A 148 -8.18 -9.83 4.35
C SER A 148 -7.41 -8.83 5.19
N ILE A 149 -7.45 -9.01 6.50
CA ILE A 149 -6.77 -8.17 7.48
C ILE A 149 -6.00 -9.03 8.48
N ASN A 150 -4.86 -8.55 8.95
CA ASN A 150 -4.15 -9.08 10.11
C ASN A 150 -3.73 -7.93 11.02
N THR A 151 -4.31 -7.88 12.20
CA THR A 151 -4.06 -6.87 13.23
C THR A 151 -3.64 -7.49 14.55
N ASP A 152 -3.48 -8.82 14.58
CA ASP A 152 -3.30 -9.59 15.81
C ASP A 152 -1.89 -10.13 16.00
N ASP A 153 -1.18 -10.42 14.91
CA ASP A 153 0.09 -11.13 14.96
C ASP A 153 1.32 -10.20 15.07
N LEU A 154 1.17 -8.93 14.71
CA LEU A 154 2.24 -7.93 14.72
C LEU A 154 2.16 -7.06 15.98
N THR A 155 3.27 -6.98 16.72
CA THR A 155 3.33 -6.26 18.01
C THR A 155 4.51 -5.30 18.14
N ASP A 156 5.40 -5.21 17.14
CA ASP A 156 6.55 -4.30 17.15
C ASP A 156 6.17 -2.90 16.62
N GLU A 157 7.06 -1.93 16.78
CA GLU A 157 6.87 -0.57 16.26
C GLU A 157 6.74 -0.51 14.72
N HIS A 158 6.13 0.58 14.23
CA HIS A 158 5.75 0.85 12.83
C HIS A 158 6.72 0.30 11.75
N ASN A 159 8.01 0.58 11.88
CA ASN A 159 9.02 0.14 10.91
C ASN A 159 9.74 -1.15 11.34
N ALA A 160 9.68 -1.49 12.62
CA ALA A 160 10.36 -2.66 13.17
C ALA A 160 9.72 -3.95 12.67
N ILE A 161 8.39 -3.96 12.49
CA ILE A 161 7.66 -5.13 11.96
C ILE A 161 8.23 -5.63 10.63
N LEU A 162 8.71 -4.74 9.75
CA LEU A 162 9.21 -5.08 8.41
C LEU A 162 10.45 -5.98 8.44
N ARG A 163 11.13 -6.06 9.60
CA ARG A 163 12.33 -6.87 9.82
C ARG A 163 12.03 -8.18 10.54
N THR A 164 10.78 -8.44 10.89
CA THR A 164 10.39 -9.61 11.68
C THR A 164 10.09 -10.81 10.80
N ASP A 165 10.40 -12.01 11.31
CA ASP A 165 10.04 -13.26 10.65
C ASP A 165 8.51 -13.43 10.52
N ILE A 166 7.76 -12.86 11.47
CA ILE A 166 6.29 -12.90 11.47
C ILE A 166 5.74 -12.13 10.26
N TYR A 167 6.22 -10.90 10.03
CA TYR A 167 5.82 -10.12 8.85
C TYR A 167 6.16 -10.84 7.55
N VAL A 168 7.39 -11.34 7.42
CA VAL A 168 7.84 -12.10 6.25
C VAL A 168 6.95 -13.33 6.03
N LYS A 169 6.59 -14.05 7.10
CA LYS A 169 5.71 -15.22 7.02
C LYS A 169 4.30 -14.86 6.56
N ILE A 170 3.69 -13.81 7.11
CA ILE A 170 2.34 -13.35 6.73
C ILE A 170 2.32 -12.98 5.24
N VAL A 171 3.29 -12.17 4.81
CA VAL A 171 3.44 -11.73 3.42
C VAL A 171 3.69 -12.91 2.48
N SER A 172 4.60 -13.82 2.85
CA SER A 172 4.91 -15.02 2.05
C SER A 172 3.69 -15.93 1.89
N ASN A 173 2.93 -16.15 2.97
CA ASN A 173 1.70 -16.96 2.92
C ASN A 173 0.63 -16.33 2.03
N PHE A 174 0.52 -15.01 2.05
CA PHE A 174 -0.39 -14.31 1.14
C PHE A 174 0.03 -14.46 -0.32
N ILE A 175 1.32 -14.28 -0.60
CA ILE A 175 1.89 -14.42 -1.95
C ILE A 175 1.76 -15.85 -2.49
N ALA A 176 1.96 -16.86 -1.64
CA ALA A 176 1.90 -18.27 -2.03
C ALA A 176 0.55 -18.66 -2.67
N LYS A 177 -0.53 -17.91 -2.42
CA LYS A 177 -1.84 -18.10 -3.06
C LYS A 177 -1.81 -17.92 -4.58
N PHE A 178 -0.79 -17.24 -5.12
CA PHE A 178 -0.70 -16.88 -6.55
C PHE A 178 0.38 -17.65 -7.31
N ILE A 179 1.18 -18.46 -6.60
CA ILE A 179 2.27 -19.23 -7.17
C ILE A 179 1.78 -20.67 -7.32
N LEU A 180 1.30 -21.00 -8.51
CA LEU A 180 1.13 -22.38 -8.98
C LEU A 180 2.45 -22.89 -9.56
#